data_AF-A0A1J5DFT5-F1
#
_entry.id   AF-A0A1J5DFT5-F1
#
_cell.length_a   1.000
_cell.length_b   1.000
_cell.length_c   1.000
_cell.angle_alpha   90.00
_cell.angle_beta   90.00
_cell.angle_gamma   90.00
#
_symmetry.space_group_name_H-M   'P 1'
#
loop_
_entity.id
_entity.type
_entity.pdbx_description
1 polymer ?
#
loop_
_entity_poly.entity_id
_entity_poly.type
_entity_poly.pdbx_seq_one_letter_code
_entity_poly.pdbx_strand_id
1 'polypeptide(L)'
;MKIDFSKIITDLSGKPIRKDAETDTCLSHVCTEALLSIYQGDEQLPRDEKLKRGKLAEKIYGQSILDVTVAEVAMLQTLIGKAYGPLIVTKTEPMLEGEDGDS
;
A
#
# COMPACT_ATOMS: atom_id res chain seq x y z
N MET A 1 -13.90 -5.23 -2.84
CA MET A 1 -13.97 -3.83 -2.40
C MET A 1 -13.19 -2.98 -3.37
N LYS A 2 -13.63 -1.74 -3.57
CA LYS A 2 -13.06 -0.83 -4.56
C LYS A 2 -12.22 0.22 -3.85
N ILE A 3 -10.95 0.34 -4.23
CA ILE A 3 -9.98 1.24 -3.59
C ILE A 3 -9.41 2.20 -4.62
N ASP A 4 -9.29 3.46 -4.22
CA ASP A 4 -8.58 4.50 -4.98
C ASP A 4 -7.11 4.58 -4.53
N PHE A 5 -6.23 4.02 -5.34
CA PHE A 5 -4.77 4.00 -5.16
C PHE A 5 -4.09 5.31 -5.58
N SER A 6 -4.82 6.27 -6.17
CA SER A 6 -4.28 7.60 -6.49
C SER A 6 -4.30 8.58 -5.32
N LYS A 7 -4.95 8.22 -4.20
CA LYS A 7 -5.03 9.07 -3.00
C LYS A 7 -3.64 9.46 -2.48
N ILE A 8 -3.45 10.77 -2.32
CA ILE A 8 -2.22 11.35 -1.78
C ILE A 8 -2.12 11.09 -0.27
N ILE A 9 -0.94 10.71 0.19
CA ILE A 9 -0.64 10.52 1.60
C ILE A 9 -0.16 11.84 2.17
N THR A 10 -0.79 12.29 3.26
CA THR A 10 -0.45 13.55 3.92
C THR A 10 0.19 13.32 5.28
N ASP A 11 0.98 14.29 5.73
CA ASP A 11 1.48 14.35 7.10
C ASP A 11 0.36 14.71 8.11
N LEU A 12 0.74 14.94 9.36
CA LEU A 12 -0.17 15.36 10.44
C LEU A 12 -0.73 16.77 10.25
N SER A 13 -0.09 17.60 9.41
CA SER A 13 -0.55 18.96 9.06
C SER A 13 -1.41 18.97 7.79
N GLY A 14 -1.69 17.80 7.20
CA GLY A 14 -2.45 17.69 5.95
C GLY A 14 -1.64 18.05 4.70
N LYS A 15 -0.31 18.19 4.80
CA LYS A 15 0.54 18.44 3.63
C LYS A 15 0.95 17.13 2.98
N PRO A 16 1.01 17.05 1.64
CA PRO A 16 1.52 15.86 0.95
C PRO A 16 2.92 15.48 1.45
N ILE A 17 3.11 14.20 1.75
CA ILE A 17 4.44 13.63 1.95
C ILE A 17 5.06 13.48 0.58
N ARG A 18 6.26 14.01 0.38
CA ARG A 18 6.95 13.94 -0.91
C ARG A 18 7.89 12.75 -0.99
N LYS A 19 7.86 12.06 -2.13
CA LYS A 19 8.84 11.04 -2.49
C LYS A 19 10.16 11.67 -2.91
N ASP A 20 10.09 12.74 -3.67
CA ASP A 20 11.23 13.51 -4.19
C ASP A 20 10.86 15.00 -4.31
N ALA A 21 11.69 15.80 -4.98
CA ALA A 21 11.46 17.24 -5.07
C ALA A 21 10.14 17.61 -5.77
N GLU A 22 9.66 16.76 -6.69
CA GLU A 22 8.58 17.06 -7.63
C GLU A 22 7.35 16.14 -7.47
N THR A 23 7.51 15.02 -6.78
CA THR A 23 6.48 13.97 -6.72
C THR A 23 5.95 13.76 -5.30
N ASP A 24 4.64 13.92 -5.15
CA ASP A 24 3.92 13.55 -3.92
C ASP A 24 3.71 12.04 -3.83
N THR A 25 3.80 11.49 -2.62
CA THR A 25 3.56 10.08 -2.33
C THR A 25 2.05 9.80 -2.31
N CYS A 26 1.63 8.79 -3.07
CA CYS A 26 0.26 8.29 -3.09
C CYS A 26 0.18 6.82 -2.63
N LEU A 27 -1.05 6.34 -2.41
CA LEU A 27 -1.30 4.98 -1.92
C LEU A 27 -0.70 3.90 -2.85
N SER A 28 -0.80 4.06 -4.17
CA SER A 28 -0.20 3.12 -5.13
C SER A 28 1.31 2.98 -4.91
N HIS A 29 2.01 4.09 -4.63
CA HIS A 29 3.45 4.07 -4.40
C HIS A 29 3.80 3.29 -3.13
N VAL A 30 3.10 3.56 -2.02
CA VAL A 30 3.32 2.88 -0.74
C VAL A 30 3.01 1.39 -0.83
N CYS A 31 1.89 1.02 -1.47
CA CYS A 31 1.52 -0.38 -1.64
C CYS A 31 2.50 -1.14 -2.52
N THR A 32 2.93 -0.56 -3.64
CA THR A 32 3.85 -1.22 -4.59
C THR A 32 5.26 -1.36 -4.01
N GLU A 33 5.78 -0.34 -3.34
CA GLU A 33 7.07 -0.43 -2.63
C GLU A 33 7.00 -1.47 -1.50
N ALA A 34 5.88 -1.53 -0.78
CA ALA A 34 5.67 -2.52 0.28
C ALA A 34 5.66 -3.97 -0.24
N LEU A 35 5.05 -4.19 -1.40
CA LEU A 35 4.95 -5.53 -2.03
C LEU A 35 6.29 -6.01 -2.61
N LEU A 36 7.07 -5.08 -3.17
CA LEU A 36 8.29 -5.40 -3.91
C LEU A 36 9.54 -5.48 -3.04
N SER A 37 9.45 -5.01 -1.79
CA SER A 37 10.57 -5.06 -0.85
C SER A 37 10.69 -6.42 -0.16
N ILE A 38 11.91 -6.74 0.29
CA ILE A 38 12.21 -7.90 1.13
C ILE A 38 12.56 -7.38 2.52
N TYR A 39 11.84 -7.84 3.54
CA TYR A 39 12.00 -7.40 4.92
C TYR A 39 12.84 -8.36 5.74
N GLN A 40 13.32 -7.89 6.90
CA GLN A 40 13.92 -8.77 7.90
C GLN A 40 12.92 -9.88 8.28
N GLY A 41 13.39 -11.14 8.30
CA GLY A 41 12.52 -12.31 8.49
C GLY A 41 11.93 -12.90 7.21
N ASP A 42 12.08 -12.23 6.05
CA ASP A 42 11.64 -12.75 4.74
C ASP A 42 12.79 -13.49 4.00
N GLU A 43 13.87 -13.91 4.68
CA GLU A 43 15.05 -14.51 4.04
C GLU A 43 14.72 -15.81 3.28
N GLN A 44 13.68 -16.51 3.71
CA GLN A 44 13.18 -17.74 3.09
C GLN A 44 11.82 -17.55 2.42
N LEU A 45 11.50 -16.33 1.96
CA LEU A 45 10.21 -16.05 1.33
C LEU A 45 9.94 -17.02 0.15
N PRO A 46 8.90 -17.87 0.24
CA PRO A 46 8.63 -18.87 -0.79
C PRO A 46 8.37 -18.25 -2.15
N ARG A 47 8.69 -18.99 -3.22
CA ARG A 47 8.45 -18.54 -4.61
C ARG A 47 7.01 -18.09 -4.84
N ASP A 48 6.04 -18.83 -4.32
CA ASP A 48 4.63 -18.55 -4.56
C ASP A 48 4.19 -17.24 -3.88
N GLU A 49 4.76 -16.93 -2.73
CA GLU A 49 4.52 -15.67 -2.03
C GLU A 49 5.15 -14.49 -2.79
N LYS A 50 6.38 -14.65 -3.30
CA LYS A 50 7.01 -13.66 -4.20
C LYS A 50 6.15 -13.40 -5.43
N LEU A 51 5.62 -14.45 -6.05
CA LEU A 51 4.75 -14.35 -7.22
C LEU A 51 3.44 -13.63 -6.90
N LYS A 52 2.84 -13.94 -5.73
CA LYS A 52 1.61 -13.27 -5.27
C LYS A 52 1.84 -11.78 -5.05
N ARG A 53 2.90 -11.40 -4.34
CA ARG A 53 3.27 -9.98 -4.11
C ARG A 53 3.54 -9.25 -5.42
N GLY A 54 4.33 -9.84 -6.33
CA GLY A 54 4.65 -9.24 -7.62
C GLY A 54 3.42 -9.00 -8.50
N LYS A 55 2.53 -9.99 -8.64
CA LYS A 55 1.28 -9.83 -9.40
C LYS A 55 0.36 -8.77 -8.84
N LEU A 56 0.25 -8.67 -7.51
CA LEU A 56 -0.56 -7.63 -6.88
C LEU A 56 0.08 -6.24 -7.11
N ALA A 57 1.41 -6.13 -7.07
CA ALA A 57 2.10 -4.88 -7.35
C ALA A 57 1.87 -4.44 -8.81
N GLU A 58 1.99 -5.36 -9.78
CA GLU A 58 1.69 -5.09 -11.19
C GLU A 58 0.23 -4.66 -11.39
N LYS A 59 -0.71 -5.28 -10.68
CA LYS A 59 -2.15 -4.95 -10.73
C LYS A 59 -2.42 -3.54 -10.20
N ILE A 60 -1.72 -3.10 -9.14
CA ILE A 60 -1.88 -1.78 -8.53
C ILE A 60 -1.15 -0.70 -9.34
N TYR A 61 0.02 -1.01 -9.88
CA TYR A 61 0.88 -0.05 -10.57
C TYR A 61 0.17 0.57 -11.78
N GLY A 62 0.00 1.89 -11.76
CA GLY A 62 -0.63 2.64 -12.85
C GLY A 62 -2.16 2.57 -12.89
N GLN A 63 -2.82 1.91 -11.94
CA GLN A 63 -4.27 1.92 -11.79
C GLN A 63 -4.69 2.93 -10.72
N SER A 64 -5.61 3.83 -11.05
CA SER A 64 -6.16 4.76 -10.06
C SER A 64 -7.16 4.07 -9.16
N ILE A 65 -8.12 3.32 -9.72
CA ILE A 65 -9.17 2.67 -8.96
C ILE A 65 -9.22 1.19 -9.32
N LEU A 66 -9.22 0.32 -8.31
CA LEU A 66 -9.09 -1.12 -8.50
C LEU A 66 -9.98 -1.90 -7.54
N ASP A 67 -10.56 -2.99 -8.03
CA ASP A 67 -11.21 -4.00 -7.20
C ASP A 67 -10.16 -4.93 -6.57
N VAL A 68 -10.16 -4.96 -5.24
CA VAL A 68 -9.32 -5.85 -4.44
C VAL A 68 -10.15 -6.71 -3.51
N THR A 69 -9.57 -7.85 -3.17
CA THR A 69 -10.11 -8.80 -2.20
C THR A 69 -9.66 -8.44 -0.79
N VAL A 70 -10.43 -8.89 0.22
CA VAL A 70 -10.05 -8.72 1.64
C VAL A 70 -8.68 -9.33 1.94
N ALA A 71 -8.34 -10.45 1.29
CA ALA A 71 -7.03 -11.09 1.46
C ALA A 71 -5.87 -10.29 0.84
N GLU A 72 -6.10 -9.58 -0.28
CA GLU A 72 -5.12 -8.64 -0.85
C GLU A 72 -4.93 -7.43 0.07
N VAL A 73 -6.01 -6.92 0.68
CA VAL A 73 -5.94 -5.80 1.65
C VAL A 73 -5.16 -6.19 2.91
N ALA A 74 -5.46 -7.34 3.51
CA ALA A 74 -4.73 -7.82 4.67
C ALA A 74 -3.22 -8.01 4.39
N MET A 75 -2.87 -8.45 3.18
CA MET A 75 -1.48 -8.53 2.72
C MET A 75 -0.84 -7.13 2.64
N LEU A 76 -1.52 -6.16 2.03
CA LEU A 76 -1.04 -4.78 1.95
C LEU A 76 -0.81 -4.19 3.34
N GLN A 77 -1.78 -4.30 4.25
CA GLN A 77 -1.66 -3.81 5.63
C GLN A 77 -0.47 -4.44 6.36
N THR A 78 -0.29 -5.75 6.23
CA THR A 78 0.83 -6.49 6.83
C THR A 78 2.18 -5.98 6.31
N LEU A 79 2.32 -5.79 5.00
CA LEU A 79 3.59 -5.37 4.39
C LEU A 79 3.87 -3.89 4.63
N ILE A 80 2.86 -3.04 4.59
CA ILE A 80 2.99 -1.61 4.93
C ILE A 80 3.46 -1.46 6.38
N GLY A 81 2.92 -2.26 7.32
CA GLY A 81 3.34 -2.26 8.72
C GLY A 81 4.80 -2.70 8.93
N LYS A 82 5.36 -3.50 8.02
CA LYS A 82 6.80 -3.83 8.01
C LYS A 82 7.66 -2.73 7.38
N ALA A 83 7.11 -2.05 6.36
CA ALA A 83 7.85 -1.15 5.49
C ALA A 83 8.01 0.27 6.05
N TYR A 84 6.99 0.77 6.74
CA TYR A 84 6.90 2.18 7.08
C TYR A 84 6.64 2.41 8.57
N GLY A 85 6.98 3.62 9.01
CA GLY A 85 6.67 4.09 10.36
C GLY A 85 5.18 4.39 10.57
N PRO A 86 4.76 4.65 11.82
CA PRO A 86 3.35 4.76 12.21
C PRO A 86 2.53 5.77 11.41
N LEU A 87 3.13 6.88 10.98
CA LEU A 87 2.43 7.92 10.22
C LEU A 87 1.84 7.35 8.92
N ILE A 88 2.63 6.60 8.13
CA ILE A 88 2.15 6.03 6.87
C ILE A 88 1.09 4.98 7.15
N VAL A 89 1.34 4.09 8.12
CA VAL A 89 0.40 3.01 8.50
C VAL A 89 -0.98 3.59 8.85
N THR A 90 -1.03 4.60 9.74
CA THR A 90 -2.30 5.23 10.14
C THR A 90 -2.99 5.96 8.99
N LYS A 91 -2.23 6.52 8.03
CA LYS A 91 -2.81 7.22 6.88
C LYS A 91 -3.35 6.26 5.82
N THR A 92 -2.72 5.11 5.62
CA THR A 92 -3.14 4.12 4.63
C THR A 92 -4.31 3.27 5.08
N GLU A 93 -4.48 3.04 6.39
CA GLU A 93 -5.54 2.18 6.93
C GLU A 93 -6.95 2.56 6.42
N PRO A 94 -7.46 3.78 6.64
CA PRO A 94 -8.79 4.16 6.14
C PRO A 94 -8.85 4.26 4.60
N MET A 95 -7.70 4.36 3.92
CA MET A 95 -7.67 4.34 2.45
C MET A 95 -7.86 2.93 1.90
N LEU A 96 -7.44 1.90 2.65
CA LEU A 96 -7.51 0.50 2.26
C LEU A 96 -8.83 -0.19 2.64
N GLU A 97 -9.57 0.37 3.61
CA GLU A 97 -10.88 -0.16 4.03
C GLU A 97 -12.01 0.12 3.01
N GLY A 98 -11.82 1.07 2.09
CA GLY A 98 -12.81 1.42 1.06
C GLY A 98 -14.05 2.14 1.64
N GLU A 99 -15.02 2.49 0.78
CA GLU A 99 -16.29 3.15 1.20
C GLU A 99 -17.29 2.21 1.89
N ASP A 100 -16.92 0.96 2.21
CA ASP A 100 -17.76 0.04 3.00
C ASP A 100 -17.46 0.14 4.53
N GLY A 101 -16.51 0.99 4.93
CA GLY A 101 -16.15 1.27 6.32
C GLY A 101 -16.92 2.44 6.92
N ASP A 102 -18.25 2.38 6.92
CA ASP A 102 -19.10 3.25 7.75
C ASP A 102 -19.60 2.41 8.94
N SER A 103 -18.99 2.61 10.10
CA SER A 103 -19.45 2.10 11.41
C SER A 103 -18.97 3.00 12.53
#